data_AF-A0A2V9RPC9-F1
#
_entry.id   AF-A0A2V9RPC9-F1
#
_cell.length_a   1.000
_cell.length_b   1.000
_cell.length_c   1.000
_cell.angle_alpha   90.00
_cell.angle_beta   90.00
_cell.angle_gamma   90.00
#
_symmetry.space_group_name_H-M   'P 1'
#
loop_
_entity.id
_entity.type
_entity.pdbx_description
1 polymer ?
#
loop_
_entity_poly.entity_id
_entity_poly.type
_entity_poly.pdbx_seq_one_letter_code
_entity_poly.pdbx_strand_id
1 'polypeptide(L)' 'MATASETTLPRALGLRDLVLAQILYLTIPEFFGTAAKAGAYQFVLWSIAILLFYVPEAIIVSRLNRLFPLEGGMY' A
#
# COMPACT_ATOMS: atom_id res chain seq x y z
N MET A 1 34.44 7.38 25.67
CA MET A 1 33.81 6.48 24.67
C MET A 1 32.32 6.49 24.96
N ALA A 2 31.57 7.40 24.32
CA ALA A 2 30.14 7.56 24.56
C ALA A 2 29.37 6.49 23.79
N THR A 3 28.60 5.67 24.49
CA THR A 3 27.66 4.72 23.89
C THR A 3 26.48 5.50 23.34
N ALA A 4 26.33 5.54 22.02
CA ALA A 4 25.14 6.10 21.38
C ALA A 4 23.92 5.28 21.83
N SER A 5 23.03 5.89 22.60
CA SER A 5 21.74 5.31 22.93
C SER A 5 20.95 5.15 21.63
N GLU A 6 20.58 3.93 21.26
CA GLU A 6 19.69 3.66 20.13
C GLU A 6 18.31 4.27 20.39
N THR A 7 18.13 5.54 20.01
CA THR A 7 16.82 6.20 19.99
C THR A 7 16.01 5.57 18.87
N THR A 8 15.16 4.62 19.22
CA THR A 8 14.20 4.01 18.30
C THR A 8 13.23 5.10 17.83
N LEU A 9 13.28 5.43 16.53
CA LEU A 9 12.40 6.42 15.95
C LEU A 9 10.94 5.94 16.07
N PRO A 10 10.03 6.74 16.63
CA PRO A 10 8.63 6.34 16.73
C PRO A 10 8.04 6.17 15.34
N ARG A 11 7.19 5.17 15.17
CA ARG A 11 6.47 4.93 13.91
C ARG A 11 5.61 6.15 13.58
N ALA A 12 6.04 6.95 12.60
CA ALA A 12 5.41 8.21 12.24
C ALA A 12 4.15 8.05 11.36
N LEU A 13 4.02 6.93 10.63
CA LEU A 13 2.93 6.67 9.69
C LEU A 13 2.03 5.54 10.19
N GLY A 14 0.76 5.87 10.43
CA GLY A 14 -0.31 4.93 10.75
C GLY A 14 -0.91 4.29 9.50
N LEU A 15 -1.76 3.28 9.69
CA LEU A 15 -2.45 2.62 8.57
C LEU A 15 -3.28 3.62 7.74
N ARG A 16 -3.90 4.60 8.41
CA ARG A 16 -4.70 5.64 7.74
C ARG A 16 -3.85 6.45 6.77
N ASP A 17 -2.67 6.87 7.19
CA ASP A 17 -1.78 7.70 6.37
C ASP A 17 -1.30 6.91 5.15
N LEU A 18 -1.02 5.61 5.32
CA LEU A 18 -0.70 4.71 4.22
C LEU A 18 -1.86 4.55 3.22
N VAL A 19 -3.08 4.39 3.71
CA VAL A 19 -4.29 4.30 2.84
C VAL A 19 -4.48 5.60 2.07
N LEU A 20 -4.31 6.77 2.71
CA LEU A 20 -4.43 8.06 2.06
C LEU A 20 -3.33 8.26 1.01
N ALA A 21 -2.09 7.90 1.31
CA ALA A 21 -0.99 7.92 0.35
C ALA A 21 -1.28 7.01 -0.86
N GLN A 22 -1.78 5.80 -0.61
CA GLN A 22 -2.13 4.85 -1.67
C GLN A 22 -3.23 5.38 -2.59
N ILE A 23 -4.26 6.02 -2.03
CA ILE A 23 -5.33 6.68 -2.81
C ILE A 23 -4.73 7.80 -3.64
N LEU A 24 -3.88 8.66 -3.06
CA LEU A 24 -3.23 9.75 -3.77
C LEU A 24 -2.38 9.24 -4.95
N TYR A 25 -1.62 8.16 -4.76
CA TYR A 25 -0.78 7.57 -5.80
C TYR A 25 -1.57 6.87 -6.92
N LEU A 26 -2.67 6.18 -6.59
CA LEU A 26 -3.45 5.41 -7.56
C LEU A 26 -4.52 6.24 -8.28
N THR A 27 -4.90 7.40 -7.74
CA THR A 27 -5.97 8.22 -8.34
C THR A 27 -5.43 9.03 -9.51
N ILE A 28 -5.49 8.44 -10.70
CA ILE A 28 -5.13 9.10 -11.95
C ILE A 28 -6.40 9.34 -12.77
N PRO A 29 -6.80 10.60 -13.03
CA PRO A 29 -8.05 10.92 -13.74
C PRO A 29 -8.15 10.34 -15.16
N GLU A 30 -7.00 10.07 -15.80
CA GLU A 30 -6.89 9.58 -17.17
C GLU A 30 -7.71 8.29 -17.42
N PHE A 31 -7.85 7.43 -16.41
CA PHE A 31 -8.53 6.14 -16.56
C PHE A 31 -10.02 6.17 -16.22
N PHE A 32 -10.54 7.29 -15.70
CA PHE A 32 -11.93 7.38 -15.23
C PHE A 32 -12.95 7.22 -16.36
N GLY A 33 -12.66 7.75 -17.56
CA GLY A 33 -13.53 7.59 -18.73
C GLY A 33 -13.65 6.13 -19.18
N THR A 34 -12.54 5.38 -19.14
CA THR A 34 -12.51 3.95 -19.46
C THR A 34 -13.24 3.13 -18.39
N ALA A 35 -13.02 3.44 -17.12
CA ALA A 35 -13.71 2.82 -16.00
C ALA A 35 -15.23 3.04 -16.07
N ALA A 36 -15.68 4.26 -16.42
CA ALA A 36 -17.10 4.58 -16.56
C ALA A 36 -17.77 3.79 -17.70
N LYS A 37 -17.06 3.57 -18.81
CA LYS A 37 -17.57 2.79 -19.96
C LYS A 37 -17.67 1.29 -19.66
N ALA A 38 -16.81 0.76 -18.78
CA ALA A 38 -16.82 -0.67 -18.42
C ALA A 38 -18.07 -1.08 -17.62
N GLY A 39 -18.80 -0.13 -17.02
CA GLY A 39 -20.07 -0.39 -16.33
C GLY A 39 -19.93 -1.44 -15.21
N ALA A 40 -20.91 -2.35 -15.10
CA ALA A 40 -20.92 -3.36 -14.04
C ALA A 40 -19.72 -4.34 -14.07
N TYR A 41 -19.11 -4.56 -15.25
CA TYR A 41 -17.94 -5.43 -15.39
C TYR A 41 -16.71 -4.88 -14.67
N GLN A 42 -16.63 -3.56 -14.52
CA GLN A 42 -15.56 -2.91 -13.74
C GLN A 42 -15.52 -3.47 -12.32
N PHE A 43 -16.67 -3.57 -11.66
CA PHE A 43 -16.75 -4.05 -10.28
C PHE A 43 -16.27 -5.51 -10.15
N VAL A 44 -16.68 -6.38 -11.08
CA VAL A 44 -16.28 -7.79 -11.09
C VAL A 44 -14.78 -7.94 -11.33
N LEU A 45 -14.25 -7.23 -12.33
CA LEU A 45 -12.81 -7.27 -12.64
C LEU A 45 -11.95 -6.77 -11.48
N TRP A 46 -12.35 -5.67 -10.83
CA TRP A 46 -11.65 -5.16 -9.65
C TRP A 46 -11.76 -6.11 -8.45
N SER A 47 -12.90 -6.78 -8.27
CA SER A 47 -13.05 -7.79 -7.21
C SER A 47 -12.09 -8.97 -7.42
N ILE A 48 -11.97 -9.46 -8.66
CA ILE A 48 -11.01 -10.50 -9.02
C ILE A 48 -9.58 -10.00 -8.82
N ALA A 49 -9.26 -8.78 -9.25
CA ALA A 49 -7.95 -8.18 -9.07
C ALA A 49 -7.56 -8.07 -7.59
N ILE A 50 -8.49 -7.62 -6.75
CA ILE A 50 -8.29 -7.51 -5.30
C ILE A 50 -7.94 -8.87 -4.70
N LEU A 51 -8.73 -9.90 -5.03
CA LEU A 51 -8.56 -11.23 -4.46
C LEU A 51 -7.29 -11.93 -4.93
N LEU A 52 -6.96 -11.82 -6.22
CA LEU A 52 -5.87 -12.58 -6.82
C LEU A 52 -4.52 -11.85 -6.81
N PHE A 53 -4.51 -10.53 -6.68
CA PHE A 53 -3.29 -9.73 -6.75
C PHE A 53 -3.08 -8.90 -5.48
N TYR A 54 -4.00 -7.97 -5.17
CA TYR A 54 -3.78 -7.02 -4.07
C TYR A 54 -3.73 -7.67 -2.68
N VAL A 55 -4.60 -8.65 -2.39
CA VAL A 55 -4.60 -9.34 -1.09
C VAL A 55 -3.34 -10.18 -0.90
N PRO A 56 -2.93 -11.04 -1.85
CA PRO A 56 -1.65 -11.75 -1.76
C PRO A 56 -0.45 -10.80 -1.63
N GLU A 57 -0.40 -9.75 -2.43
CA GLU A 57 0.65 -8.74 -2.36
C GLU A 57 0.73 -8.09 -0.97
N ALA A 58 -0.40 -7.61 -0.44
CA ALA A 58 -0.46 -6.97 0.87
C ALA A 58 -0.01 -7.91 1.99
N ILE A 59 -0.35 -9.20 1.92
CA ILE A 59 0.10 -10.22 2.88
C ILE A 59 1.62 -10.37 2.81
N ILE A 60 2.18 -10.52 1.61
CA ILE A 60 3.63 -10.73 1.42
C ILE A 60 4.41 -9.48 1.81
N VAL A 61 4.02 -8.29 1.36
CA VAL A 61 4.67 -7.03 1.71
C VAL A 61 4.61 -6.78 3.21
N SER A 62 3.45 -7.00 3.86
CA SER A 62 3.33 -6.88 5.31
C SER A 62 4.27 -7.85 6.05
N ARG A 63 4.41 -9.08 5.54
CA ARG A 63 5.33 -10.07 6.12
C ARG A 63 6.79 -9.68 5.92
N LEU A 64 7.16 -9.21 4.74
CA LEU A 64 8.53 -8.77 4.44
C LEU A 64 8.91 -7.55 5.26
N ASN A 65 8.02 -6.57 5.42
CA ASN A 65 8.26 -5.40 6.27
C ASN A 65 8.51 -5.79 7.74
N ARG A 66 7.95 -6.91 8.20
CA ARG A 66 8.23 -7.44 9.56
C ARG A 66 9.56 -8.19 9.63
N LEU A 67 10.01 -8.82 8.54
CA LEU A 67 11.27 -9.54 8.47
C LEU A 67 12.47 -8.60 8.27
N PHE A 68 12.28 -7.53 7.51
CA PHE A 68 13.30 -6.54 7.17
C PHE A 68 12.81 -5.13 7.57
N PRO A 69 12.69 -4.84 8.87
CA PRO A 69 12.08 -3.60 9.36
C PRO A 69 12.85 -2.33 9.00
N LEU A 70 14.15 -2.44 8.70
CA LEU A 70 15.00 -1.32 8.28
C LEU A 70 14.91 -1.04 6.77
N GLU A 71 14.38 -1.99 6.00
CA GLU A 71 14.25 -1.90 4.53
C GLU A 71 12.79 -1.72 4.08
N GLY A 72 11.82 -2.04 4.94
CA GLY A 72 10.39 -2.09 4.62
C GLY A 72 9.63 -0.75 4.68
N GLY A 73 10.31 0.38 4.46
CA GLY A 73 9.68 1.69 4.40
C GLY A 73 9.02 1.97 3.05
N MET A 74 8.04 2.89 3.01
CA MET A 74 7.83 3.68 1.78
C MET A 74 9.14 4.46 1.58
N TYR A 75 10.05 3.95 0.77
CA TYR A 75 11.21 4.72 0.34
C TYR A 75 10.75 6.00 -0.38
#